data_AF-A0A010ZUG1-F1
#
_entry.id   AF-A0A010ZUG1-F1
#
_cell.length_a   1.000
_cell.length_b   1.000
_cell.length_c   1.000
_cell.angle_alpha   90.00
_cell.angle_beta   90.00
_cell.angle_gamma   90.00
#
_symmetry.space_group_name_H-M   'P 1'
#
loop_
_entity.id
_entity.type
_entity.pdbx_description
1 polymer ?
#
loop_
_entity_poly.entity_id
_entity_poly.type
_entity_poly.pdbx_seq_one_letter_code
_entity_poly.pdbx_strand_id
1 'polypeptide(L)'
;MLKIGLIDEARPGVAGLLAELGATVVGPARADASGPDAGLTRRQVEGSDAIVVQRVPPAAVAGSAAVLHLVLLPGAGFDVSAQEAADVRFDASVTADELGRAVSQLWSDRLVPFEANLRDGRRTARRRRPVLCGSDPTWPAQARRLIARLVAASEGRILRADHIGSTSVAGLPAKDLIDIQMVVADLDEAVEVAEAVRVAGFVRAGRWTGLDRYGVEHPEEVVVDADPGRPVNINIRAVDAPVWRQALLFRDWLRATPSERVEYAALKHGLAAQVAHVDDYSRDKMPWIHAALDRAARWAQRSGWQP
;
A
#
# COMPACT_ATOMS: atom_id res chain seq x y z
N MET A 1 -2.24 23.52 1.31
CA MET A 1 -3.35 23.42 0.34
C MET A 1 -3.21 22.08 -0.38
N LEU A 2 -3.88 21.04 0.14
CA LEU A 2 -3.90 19.70 -0.45
C LEU A 2 -5.30 19.52 -1.06
N LYS A 3 -5.39 19.71 -2.37
CA LYS A 3 -6.61 19.52 -3.17
C LYS A 3 -6.68 18.04 -3.56
N ILE A 4 -7.74 17.34 -3.14
CA ILE A 4 -8.09 16.02 -3.69
C ILE A 4 -9.50 16.13 -4.24
N GLY A 5 -9.60 16.00 -5.55
CA GLY A 5 -10.74 16.43 -6.35
C GLY A 5 -11.84 15.39 -6.48
N LEU A 6 -13.04 15.90 -6.74
CA LEU A 6 -14.05 15.23 -7.54
C LEU A 6 -14.70 16.24 -8.47
N ILE A 7 -14.80 15.83 -9.73
CA ILE A 7 -15.46 16.53 -10.82
C ILE A 7 -16.85 15.90 -10.93
N ASP A 8 -17.90 16.71 -10.91
CA ASP A 8 -19.30 16.34 -11.14
C ASP A 8 -19.83 17.13 -12.34
N GLU A 9 -20.62 16.47 -13.19
CA GLU A 9 -21.74 17.11 -13.89
C GLU A 9 -22.95 16.15 -14.00
N ALA A 10 -23.87 16.33 -13.05
CA ALA A 10 -25.34 16.37 -13.17
C ALA A 10 -26.15 15.08 -13.45
N ARG A 11 -26.94 14.65 -12.43
CA ARG A 11 -28.41 14.48 -12.47
C ARG A 11 -29.02 14.19 -11.08
N PRO A 12 -30.25 14.64 -10.77
CA PRO A 12 -30.78 14.77 -9.40
C PRO A 12 -31.51 13.52 -8.87
N GLY A 13 -30.89 12.33 -8.94
CA GLY A 13 -31.49 11.08 -8.46
C GLY A 13 -30.99 10.60 -7.10
N VAL A 14 -29.71 10.84 -6.78
CA VAL A 14 -29.02 10.23 -5.63
C VAL A 14 -29.21 11.04 -4.34
N ALA A 15 -29.37 12.37 -4.46
CA ALA A 15 -29.57 13.27 -3.32
C ALA A 15 -30.88 12.98 -2.55
N GLY A 16 -31.94 12.55 -3.23
CA GLY A 16 -33.22 12.17 -2.60
C GLY A 16 -33.14 10.83 -1.85
N LEU A 17 -32.39 9.88 -2.39
CA LEU A 17 -32.22 8.55 -1.81
C LEU A 17 -31.35 8.57 -0.54
N LEU A 18 -30.33 9.43 -0.49
CA LEU A 18 -29.51 9.62 0.71
C LEU A 18 -30.28 10.30 1.86
N ALA A 19 -31.32 11.08 1.55
CA ALA A 19 -32.21 11.68 2.54
C ALA A 19 -33.20 10.66 3.14
N GLU A 20 -33.73 9.71 2.36
CA GLU A 20 -34.57 8.62 2.88
C GLU A 20 -33.80 7.60 3.74
N LEU A 21 -32.50 7.44 3.50
CA LEU A 21 -31.61 6.59 4.30
C LEU A 21 -31.14 7.26 5.62
N GLY A 22 -31.61 8.46 5.94
CA GLY A 22 -31.27 9.15 7.20
C GLY A 22 -29.81 9.62 7.28
N ALA A 23 -29.11 9.79 6.14
CA ALA A 23 -27.74 10.28 6.13
C ALA A 23 -27.68 11.76 6.54
N THR A 24 -27.42 12.00 7.83
CA THR A 24 -27.24 13.34 8.39
C THR A 24 -25.77 13.73 8.31
N VAL A 25 -25.49 14.87 7.69
CA VAL A 25 -24.19 15.56 7.78
C VAL A 25 -24.00 15.98 9.23
N VAL A 26 -23.03 15.40 9.92
CA VAL A 26 -22.60 15.91 11.22
C VAL A 26 -21.21 16.50 11.03
N GLY A 27 -21.07 17.78 11.37
CA GLY A 27 -19.79 18.46 11.52
C GLY A 27 -18.90 17.76 12.55
N PRO A 28 -17.78 18.37 12.98
CA PRO A 28 -16.79 17.70 13.83
C PRO A 28 -17.49 16.96 14.99
N ALA A 29 -17.20 15.66 15.14
CA ALA A 29 -17.72 14.87 16.24
C ALA A 29 -17.40 15.60 17.56
N ARG A 30 -18.38 15.65 18.47
CA ARG A 30 -18.16 16.15 19.83
C ARG A 30 -17.03 15.34 20.47
N ALA A 31 -16.25 16.02 21.31
CA ALA A 31 -15.01 15.54 21.92
C ALA A 31 -15.18 14.35 22.90
N ASP A 32 -16.33 13.67 22.90
CA ASP A 32 -16.75 12.64 23.84
C ASP A 32 -17.19 11.31 23.19
N ALA A 33 -16.99 11.10 21.89
CA ALA A 33 -17.36 9.85 21.22
C ALA A 33 -16.45 8.66 21.64
N SER A 34 -16.80 7.95 22.70
CA SER A 34 -16.24 6.63 23.02
C SER A 34 -16.96 5.55 22.20
N GLY A 35 -16.43 5.21 21.04
CA GLY A 35 -16.98 4.18 20.14
C GLY A 35 -16.02 3.82 18.99
N PRO A 36 -16.31 2.78 18.19
CA PRO A 36 -15.43 2.31 17.11
C PRO A 36 -15.18 3.35 16.00
N ASP A 37 -16.02 4.39 15.91
CA ASP A 37 -15.94 5.45 14.90
C ASP A 37 -15.18 6.70 15.38
N ALA A 38 -14.61 6.68 16.60
CA ALA A 38 -13.93 7.83 17.18
C ALA A 38 -12.76 8.32 16.29
N GLY A 39 -12.83 9.60 15.87
CA GLY A 39 -11.78 10.23 15.06
C GLY A 39 -11.97 10.11 13.54
N LEU A 40 -13.01 9.42 13.05
CA LEU A 40 -13.39 9.43 11.62
C LEU A 40 -14.54 10.40 11.38
N THR A 41 -14.46 11.15 10.28
CA THR A 41 -15.52 12.04 9.79
C THR A 41 -15.87 11.66 8.35
N ARG A 42 -17.16 11.63 8.06
CA ARG A 42 -17.70 11.40 6.72
C ARG A 42 -18.27 12.72 6.22
N ARG A 43 -17.80 13.20 5.07
CA ARG A 43 -18.29 14.45 4.46
C ARG A 43 -18.65 14.22 3.00
N GLN A 44 -19.82 14.69 2.60
CA GLN A 44 -20.19 14.79 1.19
C GLN A 44 -19.52 16.03 0.59
N VAL A 45 -18.93 15.89 -0.60
CA VAL A 45 -18.33 17.02 -1.32
C VAL A 45 -19.45 17.84 -1.94
N GLU A 46 -19.47 19.13 -1.64
CA GLU A 46 -20.49 20.06 -2.13
C GLU A 46 -20.50 20.09 -3.66
N GLY A 47 -21.66 19.81 -4.25
CA GLY A 47 -21.81 19.70 -5.70
C GLY A 47 -21.20 18.44 -6.33
N SER A 48 -21.08 17.32 -5.61
CA SER A 48 -20.76 16.01 -6.20
C SER A 48 -21.34 14.83 -5.41
N ASP A 49 -21.37 13.65 -6.03
CA ASP A 49 -21.76 12.37 -5.40
C ASP A 49 -20.64 11.74 -4.55
N ALA A 50 -19.55 12.45 -4.33
CA ALA A 50 -18.42 11.93 -3.58
C ALA A 50 -18.60 11.99 -2.06
N ILE A 51 -18.13 10.92 -1.42
CA ILE A 51 -17.99 10.84 0.03
C ILE A 51 -16.50 10.82 0.38
N VAL A 52 -16.05 11.87 1.07
CA VAL A 52 -14.71 11.93 1.67
C VAL A 52 -14.81 11.39 3.09
N VAL A 53 -14.05 10.33 3.37
CA VAL A 53 -13.82 9.88 4.74
C VAL A 53 -12.46 10.37 5.18
N GLN A 54 -12.44 11.16 6.24
CA GLN A 54 -11.24 11.78 6.80
C GLN A 54 -11.11 11.41 8.27
N ARG A 55 -9.93 10.94 8.67
CA ARG A 55 -9.54 10.90 10.08
C ARG A 55 -9.16 12.31 10.54
N VAL A 56 -9.82 12.83 11.57
CA VAL A 56 -9.43 14.09 12.23
C VAL A 56 -8.56 13.71 13.42
N PRO A 57 -7.24 14.01 13.42
CA PRO A 57 -6.40 13.70 14.56
C PRO A 57 -6.88 14.46 15.81
N PRO A 58 -6.92 13.83 17.00
CA PRO A 58 -7.22 14.54 18.23
C PRO A 58 -6.09 15.54 18.55
N ALA A 59 -6.34 16.84 18.29
CA ALA A 59 -5.65 18.08 18.74
C ALA A 59 -4.10 18.15 18.91
N ALA A 60 -3.33 17.10 18.71
CA ALA A 60 -1.91 17.02 19.03
C ALA A 60 -1.13 16.26 17.95
N VAL A 61 -1.09 16.83 16.75
CA VAL A 61 0.10 16.79 15.89
C VAL A 61 0.22 18.19 15.30
N ALA A 62 0.76 19.11 16.09
CA ALA A 62 1.08 20.44 15.60
C ALA A 62 2.16 20.30 14.52
N GLY A 63 1.80 20.51 13.24
CA GLY A 63 2.77 20.72 12.17
C GLY A 63 2.62 19.90 10.89
N SER A 64 1.81 18.83 10.84
CA SER A 64 1.65 18.03 9.62
C SER A 64 0.18 17.72 9.31
N ALA A 65 -0.35 18.36 8.28
CA ALA A 65 -1.68 18.13 7.74
C ALA A 65 -1.65 16.98 6.73
N ALA A 66 -1.46 15.76 7.20
CA ALA A 66 -1.68 14.57 6.39
C ALA A 66 -3.02 13.96 6.75
N VAL A 67 -3.98 14.18 5.85
CA VAL A 67 -5.32 13.60 5.88
C VAL A 67 -5.24 12.23 5.23
N LEU A 68 -5.81 11.23 5.90
CA LEU A 68 -6.05 9.91 5.32
C LEU A 68 -7.12 10.08 4.23
N HIS A 69 -6.72 10.11 2.95
CA HIS A 69 -7.66 10.21 1.84
C HIS A 69 -8.01 8.81 1.35
N LEU A 70 -9.14 8.27 1.80
CA LEU A 70 -9.81 7.21 1.06
C LEU A 70 -10.71 7.88 0.00
N VAL A 71 -10.29 7.84 -1.26
CA VAL A 71 -11.06 8.41 -2.37
C VAL A 71 -12.05 7.36 -2.88
N LEU A 72 -13.35 7.65 -2.75
CA LEU A 72 -14.47 6.84 -3.24
C LEU A 72 -15.11 7.56 -4.43
N LEU A 73 -15.09 6.94 -5.61
CA LEU A 73 -15.72 7.47 -6.83
C LEU A 73 -16.84 6.52 -7.28
N PRO A 74 -18.10 6.98 -7.46
CA PRO A 74 -19.09 6.25 -8.25
C PRO A 74 -18.76 6.41 -9.75
N GLY A 75 -18.89 5.37 -10.59
CA GLY A 75 -18.41 5.40 -11.97
C GLY A 75 -19.43 5.27 -13.13
N ALA A 76 -19.47 6.28 -14.01
CA ALA A 76 -19.28 6.12 -15.47
C ALA A 76 -18.58 7.39 -16.04
N GLY A 77 -17.54 7.25 -16.88
CA GLY A 77 -16.92 8.37 -17.61
C GLY A 77 -15.73 9.11 -16.98
N PHE A 78 -14.98 8.50 -16.05
CA PHE A 78 -13.86 9.17 -15.37
C PHE A 78 -12.54 9.17 -16.17
N ASP A 79 -11.79 10.27 -16.07
CA ASP A 79 -10.38 10.38 -16.49
C ASP A 79 -9.54 9.26 -15.86
N VAL A 80 -8.71 8.60 -16.67
CA VAL A 80 -7.82 7.50 -16.29
C VAL A 80 -6.94 7.88 -15.10
N SER A 81 -6.51 9.14 -15.01
CA SER A 81 -5.70 9.66 -13.89
C SER A 81 -6.42 9.58 -12.53
N ALA A 82 -7.73 9.86 -12.50
CA ALA A 82 -8.55 9.76 -11.30
C ALA A 82 -8.88 8.31 -10.93
N GLN A 83 -9.05 7.43 -11.93
CA GLN A 83 -9.28 6.01 -11.71
C GLN A 83 -8.09 5.30 -11.06
N GLU A 84 -6.87 5.69 -11.44
CA GLU A 84 -5.64 5.15 -10.87
C GLU A 84 -5.33 5.70 -9.47
N ALA A 85 -5.98 6.80 -9.06
CA ALA A 85 -5.78 7.43 -7.76
C ALA A 85 -6.69 6.87 -6.65
N ALA A 86 -7.77 6.17 -6.99
CA ALA A 86 -8.73 5.63 -6.02
C ALA A 86 -8.25 4.31 -5.36
N ASP A 87 -8.41 4.21 -4.04
CA ASP A 87 -8.14 2.99 -3.26
C ASP A 87 -9.34 2.04 -3.19
N VAL A 88 -10.55 2.56 -3.43
CA VAL A 88 -11.81 1.82 -3.50
C VAL A 88 -12.65 2.43 -4.61
N ARG A 89 -13.31 1.57 -5.39
CA ARG A 89 -14.17 1.98 -6.50
C ARG A 89 -15.53 1.31 -6.34
N PHE A 90 -16.59 2.08 -6.58
CA PHE A 90 -17.94 1.54 -6.75
C PHE A 90 -18.38 1.80 -8.19
N ASP A 91 -18.98 0.79 -8.80
CA ASP A 91 -19.56 0.92 -10.14
C ASP A 91 -20.86 1.74 -10.02
N ALA A 92 -21.08 2.80 -10.83
CA ALA A 92 -22.33 3.58 -10.75
C ALA A 92 -23.53 2.84 -11.36
N SER A 93 -23.33 1.67 -11.97
CA SER A 93 -24.42 0.84 -12.43
C SER A 93 -25.14 0.07 -11.31
N VAL A 94 -24.60 0.08 -10.08
CA VAL A 94 -25.26 -0.57 -8.93
C VAL A 94 -26.43 0.25 -8.44
N THR A 95 -27.45 -0.43 -7.90
CA THR A 95 -28.59 0.23 -7.29
C THR A 95 -28.20 1.01 -6.03
N ALA A 96 -29.00 2.02 -5.72
CA ALA A 96 -29.14 2.66 -4.42
C ALA A 96 -28.79 1.76 -3.21
N ASP A 97 -29.52 0.66 -3.07
CA ASP A 97 -29.41 -0.25 -1.93
C ASP A 97 -28.10 -1.05 -1.95
N GLU A 98 -27.63 -1.44 -3.14
CA GLU A 98 -26.35 -2.11 -3.32
C GLU A 98 -25.19 -1.19 -2.95
N LEU A 99 -25.25 0.08 -3.36
CA LEU A 99 -24.29 1.10 -2.96
C LEU A 99 -24.30 1.31 -1.44
N GLY A 100 -25.48 1.44 -0.83
CA GLY A 100 -25.63 1.57 0.62
C GLY A 100 -25.01 0.40 1.39
N ARG A 101 -25.24 -0.84 0.92
CA ARG A 101 -24.61 -2.05 1.49
C ARG A 101 -23.10 -2.05 1.30
N ALA A 102 -22.61 -1.72 0.10
CA ALA A 102 -21.18 -1.72 -0.21
C ALA A 102 -20.41 -0.65 0.60
N VAL A 103 -20.99 0.53 0.80
CA VAL A 103 -20.44 1.59 1.66
C VAL A 103 -20.43 1.15 3.12
N SER A 104 -21.53 0.55 3.60
CA SER A 104 -21.60 0.05 4.98
C SER A 104 -20.57 -1.04 5.26
N GLN A 105 -20.39 -1.96 4.31
CA GLN A 105 -19.38 -3.02 4.40
C GLN A 105 -17.96 -2.45 4.35
N LEU A 106 -17.69 -1.50 3.45
CA LEU A 106 -16.39 -0.82 3.42
C LEU A 106 -16.08 -0.15 4.76
N TRP A 107 -17.07 0.50 5.36
CA TRP A 107 -16.92 1.13 6.67
C TRP A 107 -16.56 0.12 7.75
N SER A 108 -17.37 -0.92 7.92
CA SER A 108 -17.20 -1.93 8.98
C SER A 108 -15.95 -2.78 8.78
N ASP A 109 -15.67 -3.21 7.55
CA ASP A 109 -14.68 -4.25 7.28
C ASP A 109 -13.30 -3.67 6.98
N ARG A 110 -13.22 -2.39 6.57
CA ARG A 110 -11.96 -1.73 6.21
C ARG A 110 -11.66 -0.49 7.05
N LEU A 111 -12.55 0.49 7.10
CA LEU A 111 -12.21 1.81 7.66
C LEU A 111 -12.13 1.81 9.19
N VAL A 112 -13.08 1.17 9.86
CA VAL A 112 -13.05 1.02 11.33
C VAL A 112 -11.80 0.23 11.78
N PRO A 113 -11.48 -0.95 11.20
CA PRO A 113 -10.24 -1.65 11.54
C PRO A 113 -8.98 -0.86 11.19
N PHE A 114 -8.97 -0.14 10.06
CA PHE A 114 -7.83 0.69 9.66
C PHE A 114 -7.55 1.80 10.68
N GLU A 115 -8.58 2.55 11.09
CA GLU A 115 -8.43 3.55 12.14
C GLU A 115 -7.88 2.94 13.42
N ALA A 116 -8.45 1.81 13.86
CA ALA A 116 -8.04 1.16 15.09
C ALA A 116 -6.59 0.68 15.05
N ASN A 117 -6.20 0.07 13.93
CA ASN A 117 -4.82 -0.33 13.67
C ASN A 117 -3.88 0.87 13.72
N LEU A 118 -4.24 1.99 13.10
CA LEU A 118 -3.41 3.20 13.13
C LEU A 118 -3.29 3.79 14.52
N ARG A 119 -4.41 3.98 15.23
CA ARG A 119 -4.44 4.49 16.60
C ARG A 119 -3.53 3.67 17.51
N ASP A 120 -3.64 2.35 17.43
CA ASP A 120 -2.91 1.43 18.30
C ASP A 120 -1.49 1.14 17.79
N GLY A 121 -1.10 1.67 16.62
CA GLY A 121 0.19 1.37 16.00
C GLY A 121 0.37 -0.11 15.61
N ARG A 122 -0.72 -0.79 15.28
CA ARG A 122 -0.74 -2.21 14.96
C ARG A 122 -0.81 -2.42 13.45
N ARG A 123 -0.03 -3.39 12.96
CA ARG A 123 -0.19 -3.91 11.60
C ARG A 123 -1.52 -4.64 11.47
N THR A 124 -2.13 -4.58 10.31
CA THR A 124 -3.24 -5.47 9.94
C THR A 124 -2.88 -6.94 10.12
N ALA A 125 -3.83 -7.76 10.59
CA ALA A 125 -3.71 -9.21 10.54
C ALA A 125 -3.48 -9.70 9.09
N ARG A 126 -2.50 -10.59 8.91
CA ARG A 126 -2.17 -11.20 7.61
C ARG A 126 -2.37 -12.71 7.64
N ARG A 127 -2.52 -13.31 6.46
CA ARG A 127 -2.56 -14.76 6.31
C ARG A 127 -1.24 -15.37 6.79
N ARG A 128 -1.34 -16.39 7.64
CA ARG A 128 -0.17 -17.16 8.10
C ARG A 128 0.40 -18.05 7.01
N ARG A 129 -0.45 -18.59 6.14
CA ARG A 129 -0.03 -19.45 5.01
C ARG A 129 0.30 -18.61 3.78
N PRO A 130 1.35 -18.97 3.01
CA PRO A 130 1.71 -18.30 1.76
C PRO A 130 0.73 -18.67 0.64
N VAL A 131 -0.42 -18.01 0.58
CA VAL A 131 -1.36 -18.19 -0.54
C VAL A 131 -0.88 -17.38 -1.74
N LEU A 132 -0.58 -18.06 -2.85
CA LEU A 132 -0.22 -17.41 -4.11
C LEU A 132 -1.46 -17.21 -4.98
N CYS A 133 -1.53 -16.08 -5.65
CA CYS A 133 -2.50 -15.77 -6.69
C CYS A 133 -1.78 -15.55 -8.03
N GLY A 134 -2.58 -15.51 -9.11
CA GLY A 134 -2.10 -15.06 -10.41
C GLY A 134 -1.58 -13.62 -10.36
N SER A 135 -0.79 -13.23 -11.37
CA SER A 135 -0.34 -11.85 -11.50
C SER A 135 -1.54 -10.92 -11.70
N ASP A 136 -1.69 -9.91 -10.85
CA ASP A 136 -2.72 -8.88 -10.99
C ASP A 136 -2.16 -7.68 -11.78
N PRO A 137 -2.76 -7.30 -12.93
CA PRO A 137 -2.29 -6.16 -13.72
C PRO A 137 -2.47 -4.81 -13.03
N THR A 138 -3.25 -4.73 -11.94
CA THR A 138 -3.49 -3.50 -11.19
C THR A 138 -2.45 -3.21 -10.11
N TRP A 139 -1.60 -4.19 -9.74
CA TRP A 139 -0.54 -4.00 -8.72
C TRP A 139 0.39 -2.81 -8.98
N PRO A 140 0.85 -2.53 -10.22
CA PRO A 140 1.69 -1.35 -10.46
C PRO A 140 0.98 -0.02 -10.13
N ALA A 141 -0.31 0.11 -10.42
CA ALA A 141 -1.08 1.31 -10.08
C ALA A 141 -1.29 1.43 -8.56
N GLN A 142 -1.60 0.31 -7.90
CA GLN A 142 -1.69 0.26 -6.43
C GLN A 142 -0.35 0.67 -5.77
N ALA A 143 0.77 0.14 -6.24
CA ALA A 143 2.09 0.47 -5.70
C ALA A 143 2.44 1.95 -5.94
N ARG A 144 2.11 2.52 -7.12
CA ARG A 144 2.30 3.96 -7.39
C ARG A 144 1.53 4.84 -6.40
N ARG A 145 0.28 4.49 -6.07
CA ARG A 145 -0.51 5.23 -5.06
C ARG A 145 0.16 5.18 -3.68
N LEU A 146 0.60 3.98 -3.27
CA LEU A 146 1.27 3.79 -1.98
C LEU A 146 2.58 4.59 -1.92
N ILE A 147 3.41 4.53 -2.98
CA ILE A 147 4.66 5.30 -3.08
C ILE A 147 4.38 6.80 -3.01
N ALA A 148 3.39 7.31 -3.76
CA ALA A 148 3.05 8.73 -3.73
C ALA A 148 2.64 9.19 -2.32
N ARG A 149 1.88 8.36 -1.59
CA ARG A 149 1.48 8.64 -0.21
C ARG A 149 2.66 8.66 0.76
N LEU A 150 3.57 7.69 0.62
CA LEU A 150 4.80 7.60 1.43
C LEU A 150 5.72 8.78 1.19
N VAL A 151 5.99 9.12 -0.08
CA VAL A 151 6.85 10.25 -0.44
C VAL A 151 6.27 11.57 0.09
N ALA A 152 4.96 11.79 -0.06
CA ALA A 152 4.31 13.00 0.46
C ALA A 152 4.43 13.15 1.98
N ALA A 153 4.42 12.05 2.73
CA ALA A 153 4.54 12.06 4.19
C ALA A 153 5.99 12.03 4.71
N SER A 154 6.96 11.75 3.85
CA SER A 154 8.38 11.57 4.23
C SER A 154 9.18 12.87 4.44
N GLU A 155 8.53 14.03 4.24
CA GLU A 155 9.12 15.37 4.38
C GLU A 155 10.38 15.59 3.53
N GLY A 156 10.47 14.94 2.36
CA GLY A 156 11.57 15.13 1.42
C GLY A 156 12.84 14.33 1.71
N ARG A 157 12.85 13.43 2.69
CA ARG A 157 14.00 12.57 3.03
C ARG A 157 14.20 11.39 2.08
N ILE A 158 13.23 11.11 1.21
CA ILE A 158 13.33 9.99 0.27
C ILE A 158 14.14 10.38 -0.96
N LEU A 159 15.30 9.75 -1.11
CA LEU A 159 16.15 9.85 -2.31
C LEU A 159 15.56 9.06 -3.48
N ARG A 160 14.91 7.93 -3.18
CA ARG A 160 14.30 7.05 -4.18
C ARG A 160 13.22 6.18 -3.57
N ALA A 161 12.15 5.90 -4.31
CA ALA A 161 11.16 4.90 -3.93
C ALA A 161 10.80 4.02 -5.13
N ASP A 162 10.72 2.70 -4.90
CA ASP A 162 10.45 1.74 -5.96
C ASP A 162 9.48 0.65 -5.52
N HIS A 163 8.64 0.21 -6.46
CA HIS A 163 7.92 -1.05 -6.35
C HIS A 163 8.89 -2.19 -6.66
N ILE A 164 9.02 -3.12 -5.70
CA ILE A 164 9.92 -4.28 -5.75
C ILE A 164 9.14 -5.57 -5.46
N GLY A 165 9.86 -6.68 -5.26
CA GLY A 165 9.25 -7.97 -4.95
C GLY A 165 8.48 -8.57 -6.13
N SER A 166 7.77 -9.68 -5.87
CA SER A 166 7.14 -10.44 -6.95
C SER A 166 6.00 -9.70 -7.64
N THR A 167 5.26 -8.85 -6.91
CA THR A 167 4.13 -8.08 -7.46
C THR A 167 4.56 -7.00 -8.45
N SER A 168 5.85 -6.65 -8.48
CA SER A 168 6.43 -5.73 -9.46
C SER A 168 6.81 -6.40 -10.79
N VAL A 169 6.71 -7.73 -10.91
CA VAL A 169 7.08 -8.48 -12.12
C VAL A 169 5.81 -8.98 -12.81
N ALA A 170 5.46 -8.40 -13.95
CA ALA A 170 4.28 -8.82 -14.71
C ALA A 170 4.34 -10.32 -15.06
N GLY A 171 3.23 -11.03 -14.89
CA GLY A 171 3.11 -12.46 -15.19
C GLY A 171 3.74 -13.38 -14.15
N LEU A 172 4.23 -12.88 -13.02
CA LEU A 172 4.79 -13.68 -11.93
C LEU A 172 3.74 -13.92 -10.82
N PRO A 173 3.31 -15.17 -10.55
CA PRO A 173 2.43 -15.47 -9.42
C PRO A 173 3.05 -15.03 -8.09
N ALA A 174 2.27 -14.45 -7.19
CA ALA A 174 2.77 -13.88 -5.94
C ALA A 174 1.75 -14.01 -4.82
N LYS A 175 2.19 -13.78 -3.57
CA LYS A 175 1.25 -13.41 -2.51
C LYS A 175 0.67 -12.05 -2.88
N ASP A 176 -0.62 -11.82 -2.63
CA ASP A 176 -1.24 -10.49 -2.77
C ASP A 176 -0.76 -9.56 -1.64
N LEU A 177 0.50 -9.15 -1.76
CA LEU A 177 1.23 -8.29 -0.84
C LEU A 177 2.20 -7.47 -1.67
N ILE A 178 2.07 -6.15 -1.60
CA ILE A 178 2.97 -5.22 -2.29
C ILE A 178 4.25 -5.09 -1.48
N ASP A 179 5.41 -5.12 -2.14
CA ASP A 179 6.68 -4.79 -1.51
C ASP A 179 7.20 -3.48 -2.12
N ILE A 180 7.44 -2.48 -1.29
CA ILE A 180 8.05 -1.19 -1.66
C ILE A 180 9.40 -1.10 -0.97
N GLN A 181 10.33 -0.42 -1.62
CA GLN A 181 11.51 0.09 -0.93
C GLN A 181 11.58 1.61 -1.03
N MET A 182 12.17 2.22 -0.01
CA MET A 182 12.53 3.61 0.04
C MET A 182 14.02 3.72 0.37
N VAL A 183 14.74 4.57 -0.35
CA VAL A 183 16.16 4.86 -0.14
C VAL A 183 16.28 6.23 0.51
N VAL A 184 17.02 6.29 1.60
CA VAL A 184 17.31 7.48 2.41
C VAL A 184 18.82 7.67 2.54
N ALA A 185 19.27 8.81 3.08
CA ALA A 185 20.70 9.05 3.22
C ALA A 185 21.38 8.04 4.15
N ASP A 186 20.76 7.74 5.29
CA ASP A 186 21.31 6.86 6.32
C ASP A 186 20.22 6.22 7.19
N LEU A 187 20.61 5.46 8.21
CA LEU A 187 19.68 4.79 9.11
C LEU A 187 18.95 5.73 10.07
N ASP A 188 19.51 6.90 10.36
CA ASP A 188 18.83 7.87 11.23
C ASP A 188 17.66 8.49 10.45
N GLU A 189 17.88 8.86 9.18
CA GLU A 189 16.78 9.23 8.29
C GLU A 189 15.77 8.10 8.09
N ALA A 190 16.20 6.83 8.09
CA ALA A 190 15.28 5.70 7.97
C ALA A 190 14.30 5.66 9.16
N VAL A 191 14.77 5.95 10.37
CA VAL A 191 13.94 6.03 11.58
C VAL A 191 12.96 7.20 11.48
N GLU A 192 13.45 8.39 11.12
CA GLU A 192 12.62 9.60 10.97
C GLU A 192 11.50 9.38 9.93
N VAL A 193 11.81 8.79 8.78
CA VAL A 193 10.82 8.44 7.76
C VAL A 193 9.82 7.41 8.29
N ALA A 194 10.29 6.38 9.01
CA ALA A 194 9.41 5.34 9.54
C ALA A 194 8.35 5.88 10.52
N GLU A 195 8.70 6.90 11.31
CA GLU A 195 7.76 7.60 12.17
C GLU A 195 6.86 8.56 11.38
N ALA A 196 7.44 9.34 10.46
CA ALA A 196 6.72 10.35 9.69
C ALA A 196 5.58 9.76 8.85
N VAL A 197 5.78 8.59 8.23
CA VAL A 197 4.76 7.96 7.36
C VAL A 197 3.54 7.41 8.12
N ARG A 198 3.52 7.51 9.45
CA ARG A 198 2.35 7.13 10.26
C ARG A 198 1.09 7.88 9.86
N VAL A 199 1.23 9.17 9.58
CA VAL A 199 0.10 10.02 9.14
C VAL A 199 -0.45 9.61 7.77
N ALA A 200 0.35 8.90 6.97
CA ALA A 200 -0.03 8.33 5.68
C ALA A 200 -0.68 6.94 5.78
N GLY A 201 -0.96 6.45 6.99
CA GLY A 201 -1.69 5.19 7.15
C GLY A 201 -0.79 3.96 7.26
N PHE A 202 0.48 4.14 7.61
CA PHE A 202 1.43 3.06 7.80
C PHE A 202 1.91 2.99 9.24
N VAL A 203 2.44 1.85 9.68
CA VAL A 203 2.95 1.69 11.04
C VAL A 203 4.34 1.09 11.00
N ARG A 204 5.21 1.57 11.88
CA ARG A 204 6.57 1.06 12.02
C ARG A 204 6.52 -0.35 12.63
N ALA A 205 7.10 -1.31 11.93
CA ALA A 205 7.31 -2.69 12.39
C ALA A 205 8.65 -2.87 13.13
N GLY A 206 9.47 -1.82 13.18
CA GLY A 206 10.76 -1.77 13.86
C GLY A 206 11.94 -1.97 12.92
N ARG A 207 13.09 -2.27 13.52
CA ARG A 207 14.35 -2.53 12.81
C ARG A 207 14.44 -3.98 12.35
N TRP A 208 14.87 -4.16 11.10
CA TRP A 208 15.07 -5.46 10.45
C TRP A 208 16.41 -5.46 9.71
N THR A 209 16.72 -6.57 9.06
CA THR A 209 17.93 -6.73 8.25
C THR A 209 17.58 -7.22 6.84
N GLY A 210 18.06 -6.49 5.84
CA GLY A 210 18.12 -6.97 4.47
C GLY A 210 19.37 -7.83 4.28
N LEU A 211 19.23 -8.98 3.60
CA LEU A 211 20.36 -9.81 3.22
C LEU A 211 20.82 -9.45 1.81
N ASP A 212 22.11 -9.20 1.64
CA ASP A 212 22.70 -9.07 0.31
C ASP A 212 22.98 -10.46 -0.31
N ARG A 213 23.41 -10.48 -1.58
CA ARG A 213 23.71 -11.71 -2.33
C ARG A 213 24.75 -12.62 -1.67
N TYR A 214 25.57 -12.09 -0.76
CA TYR A 214 26.57 -12.84 -0.01
C TYR A 214 26.06 -13.32 1.35
N GLY A 215 24.79 -13.02 1.68
CA GLY A 215 24.20 -13.30 2.98
C GLY A 215 24.67 -12.35 4.08
N VAL A 216 25.28 -11.20 3.73
CA VAL A 216 25.62 -10.18 4.73
C VAL A 216 24.37 -9.41 5.10
N GLU A 217 24.17 -9.22 6.40
CA GLU A 217 23.06 -8.46 6.96
C GLU A 217 23.32 -6.96 6.89
N HIS A 218 22.33 -6.22 6.40
CA HIS A 218 22.31 -4.77 6.31
C HIS A 218 21.08 -4.24 7.06
N PRO A 219 21.24 -3.42 8.10
CA PRO A 219 20.11 -2.89 8.86
C PRO A 219 19.17 -2.05 7.97
N GLU A 220 17.88 -2.14 8.24
CA GLU A 220 16.82 -1.34 7.61
C GLU A 220 15.68 -1.10 8.60
N GLU A 221 14.89 -0.06 8.36
CA GLU A 221 13.61 0.12 9.06
C GLU A 221 12.49 -0.47 8.20
N VAL A 222 11.53 -1.15 8.83
CA VAL A 222 10.37 -1.71 8.14
C VAL A 222 9.11 -1.01 8.60
N VAL A 223 8.32 -0.61 7.61
CA VAL A 223 6.99 -0.05 7.77
C VAL A 223 5.99 -0.95 7.06
N VAL A 224 4.77 -1.05 7.60
CA VAL A 224 3.72 -1.95 7.13
C VAL A 224 2.37 -1.25 7.10
N ASP A 225 1.40 -1.86 6.40
CA ASP A 225 0.02 -1.41 6.38
C ASP A 225 -0.67 -1.49 7.76
N ALA A 226 -1.48 -0.47 8.04
CA ALA A 226 -2.59 -0.57 8.99
C ALA A 226 -3.95 -0.77 8.29
N ASP A 227 -4.01 -0.56 6.97
CA ASP A 227 -5.20 -0.73 6.14
C ASP A 227 -5.42 -2.21 5.76
N PRO A 228 -6.54 -2.84 6.17
CA PRO A 228 -6.81 -4.23 5.82
C PRO A 228 -7.08 -4.45 4.33
N GLY A 229 -7.40 -3.41 3.56
CA GLY A 229 -7.73 -3.54 2.15
C GLY A 229 -6.52 -3.65 1.22
N ARG A 230 -5.29 -3.37 1.69
CA ARG A 230 -4.09 -3.51 0.87
C ARG A 230 -2.83 -3.81 1.69
N PRO A 231 -2.47 -5.09 1.85
CA PRO A 231 -1.24 -5.49 2.51
C PRO A 231 0.01 -4.95 1.78
N VAL A 232 0.91 -4.31 2.52
CA VAL A 232 2.17 -3.80 1.98
C VAL A 232 3.33 -3.93 2.98
N ASN A 233 4.51 -4.33 2.49
CA ASN A 233 5.78 -4.19 3.18
C ASN A 233 6.56 -3.02 2.59
N ILE A 234 7.15 -2.18 3.43
CA ILE A 234 7.95 -1.04 3.01
C ILE A 234 9.29 -1.14 3.72
N ASN A 235 10.35 -1.40 2.96
CA ASN A 235 11.71 -1.46 3.50
C ASN A 235 12.40 -0.10 3.28
N ILE A 236 12.89 0.52 4.34
CA ILE A 236 13.56 1.82 4.31
C ILE A 236 15.04 1.60 4.53
N ARG A 237 15.84 1.90 3.49
CA ARG A 237 17.23 1.47 3.35
C ARG A 237 18.14 2.67 3.18
N ALA A 238 19.29 2.64 3.84
CA ALA A 238 20.34 3.61 3.60
C ALA A 238 20.91 3.46 2.17
N VAL A 239 21.37 4.56 1.58
CA VAL A 239 21.87 4.61 0.20
C VAL A 239 23.16 3.81 0.01
N ASP A 240 23.96 3.65 1.07
CA ASP A 240 25.19 2.87 1.09
C ASP A 240 24.96 1.36 1.17
N ALA A 241 23.77 0.92 1.60
CA ALA A 241 23.42 -0.48 1.71
C ALA A 241 23.18 -1.11 0.31
N PRO A 242 23.90 -2.17 -0.09
CA PRO A 242 23.80 -2.74 -1.44
C PRO A 242 22.43 -3.38 -1.73
N VAL A 243 21.67 -3.70 -0.68
CA VAL A 243 20.39 -4.43 -0.75
C VAL A 243 19.33 -3.69 -1.57
N TRP A 244 19.31 -2.35 -1.58
CA TRP A 244 18.33 -1.60 -2.36
C TRP A 244 18.55 -1.78 -3.86
N ARG A 245 19.82 -1.76 -4.27
CA ARG A 245 20.22 -1.94 -5.67
C ARG A 245 19.97 -3.36 -6.14
N GLN A 246 20.21 -4.34 -5.26
CA GLN A 246 19.96 -5.76 -5.54
C GLN A 246 18.47 -6.07 -5.68
N ALA A 247 17.59 -5.42 -4.91
CA ALA A 247 16.14 -5.58 -5.07
C ALA A 247 15.67 -5.12 -6.47
N LEU A 248 16.19 -4.01 -6.98
CA LEU A 248 15.90 -3.53 -8.34
C LEU A 248 16.48 -4.44 -9.41
N LEU A 249 17.74 -4.85 -9.23
CA LEU A 249 18.40 -5.78 -10.13
C LEU A 249 17.60 -7.07 -10.28
N PHE A 250 17.16 -7.65 -9.17
CA PHE A 250 16.36 -8.88 -9.18
C PHE A 250 15.03 -8.69 -9.91
N ARG A 251 14.31 -7.59 -9.65
CA ARG A 251 13.07 -7.24 -10.34
C ARG A 251 13.28 -7.15 -11.85
N ASP A 252 14.23 -6.32 -12.27
CA ASP A 252 14.41 -5.97 -13.68
C ASP A 252 14.98 -7.15 -14.47
N TRP A 253 15.86 -7.94 -13.85
CA TRP A 253 16.34 -9.20 -14.41
C TRP A 253 15.21 -10.22 -14.65
N LEU A 254 14.30 -10.39 -13.67
CA LEU A 254 13.15 -11.29 -13.84
C LEU A 254 12.17 -10.79 -14.92
N ARG A 255 12.02 -9.47 -15.09
CA ARG A 255 11.23 -8.88 -16.18
C ARG A 255 11.87 -9.16 -17.55
N ALA A 256 13.19 -9.09 -17.64
CA ALA A 256 13.93 -9.29 -18.88
C ALA A 256 14.21 -10.76 -19.23
N THR A 257 14.03 -11.69 -18.28
CA THR A 257 14.45 -13.09 -18.44
C THR A 257 13.28 -14.06 -18.17
N PRO A 258 12.45 -14.36 -19.18
CA PRO A 258 11.25 -15.19 -18.99
C PRO A 258 11.50 -16.57 -18.39
N SER A 259 12.61 -17.23 -18.72
CA SER A 259 12.97 -18.55 -18.19
C SER A 259 13.19 -18.52 -16.67
N GLU A 260 13.89 -17.49 -16.18
CA GLU A 260 14.18 -17.30 -14.74
C GLU A 260 12.91 -16.96 -13.96
N ARG A 261 11.99 -16.21 -14.58
CA ARG A 261 10.66 -15.95 -14.02
C ARG A 261 9.85 -17.24 -13.86
N VAL A 262 9.91 -18.15 -14.84
CA VAL A 262 9.23 -19.47 -14.77
C VAL A 262 9.83 -20.32 -13.66
N GLU A 263 11.16 -20.40 -13.57
CA GLU A 263 11.85 -21.15 -12.52
C GLU A 263 11.50 -20.61 -11.12
N TYR A 264 11.51 -19.29 -10.95
CA TYR A 264 11.13 -18.67 -9.68
C TYR A 264 9.66 -18.92 -9.32
N ALA A 265 8.76 -18.90 -10.30
CA ALA A 265 7.36 -19.23 -10.08
C ALA A 265 7.19 -20.68 -9.59
N ALA A 266 7.90 -21.63 -10.24
CA ALA A 266 7.86 -23.04 -9.86
C ALA A 266 8.37 -23.27 -8.43
N LEU A 267 9.49 -22.66 -8.05
CA LEU A 267 10.01 -22.70 -6.68
C LEU A 267 8.96 -22.20 -5.69
N LYS A 268 8.35 -21.04 -5.96
CA LYS A 268 7.36 -20.44 -5.07
C LYS A 268 6.13 -21.33 -4.89
N HIS A 269 5.65 -21.96 -5.95
CA HIS A 269 4.54 -22.91 -5.85
C HIS A 269 4.91 -24.13 -5.03
N GLY A 270 6.10 -24.72 -5.25
CA GLY A 270 6.61 -25.84 -4.47
C GLY A 270 6.68 -25.53 -2.98
N LEU A 271 7.29 -24.41 -2.61
CA LEU A 271 7.40 -23.98 -1.21
C LEU A 271 6.03 -23.67 -0.59
N ALA A 272 5.16 -22.95 -1.31
CA ALA A 272 3.83 -22.60 -0.82
C ALA A 272 2.94 -23.82 -0.53
N ALA A 273 3.17 -24.94 -1.23
CA ALA A 273 2.46 -26.20 -0.99
C ALA A 273 2.97 -26.97 0.23
N GLN A 274 4.23 -26.74 0.65
CA GLN A 274 4.90 -27.53 1.69
C GLN A 274 4.91 -26.85 3.06
N VAL A 275 5.00 -25.52 3.10
CA VAL A 275 5.21 -24.77 4.34
C VAL A 275 3.90 -24.30 4.99
N ALA A 276 3.83 -24.43 6.31
CA ALA A 276 2.66 -24.00 7.09
C ALA A 276 2.68 -22.49 7.40
N HIS A 277 3.86 -21.85 7.38
CA HIS A 277 4.04 -20.45 7.77
C HIS A 277 4.74 -19.61 6.70
N VAL A 278 4.35 -18.34 6.59
CA VAL A 278 4.87 -17.38 5.61
C VAL A 278 6.32 -17.00 5.87
N ASP A 279 6.79 -17.13 7.10
CA ASP A 279 8.18 -16.84 7.46
C ASP A 279 9.11 -17.95 6.96
N ASP A 280 8.68 -19.22 7.08
CA ASP A 280 9.38 -20.36 6.52
C ASP A 280 9.45 -20.24 5.00
N TYR A 281 8.31 -19.94 4.37
CA TYR A 281 8.26 -19.61 2.94
C TYR A 281 9.25 -18.51 2.54
N SER A 282 9.41 -17.47 3.36
CA SER A 282 10.28 -16.34 3.05
C SER A 282 11.75 -16.72 3.16
N ARG A 283 12.11 -17.44 4.23
CA ARG A 283 13.46 -17.95 4.48
C ARG A 283 13.89 -19.00 3.46
N ASP A 284 13.03 -19.96 3.14
CA ASP A 284 13.38 -21.11 2.31
C ASP A 284 13.58 -20.74 0.82
N LYS A 285 13.15 -19.53 0.40
CA LYS A 285 13.48 -18.95 -0.91
C LYS A 285 14.90 -18.38 -0.99
N MET A 286 15.48 -17.97 0.14
CA MET A 286 16.72 -17.20 0.16
C MET A 286 17.89 -17.90 -0.54
N PRO A 287 18.12 -19.22 -0.38
CA PRO A 287 19.20 -19.91 -1.10
C PRO A 287 19.09 -19.75 -2.62
N TRP A 288 17.87 -19.86 -3.17
CA TRP A 288 17.66 -19.68 -4.61
C TRP A 288 17.84 -18.21 -5.01
N ILE A 289 17.33 -17.26 -4.21
CA ILE A 289 17.47 -15.82 -4.48
C ILE A 289 18.94 -15.39 -4.51
N HIS A 290 19.77 -15.86 -3.56
CA HIS A 290 21.20 -15.55 -3.55
C HIS A 290 21.89 -16.05 -4.84
N ALA A 291 21.64 -17.31 -5.24
CA ALA A 291 22.18 -17.86 -6.48
C ALA A 291 21.63 -17.15 -7.73
N ALA A 292 20.39 -16.68 -7.70
CA ALA A 292 19.77 -15.92 -8.78
C ALA A 292 20.38 -14.52 -8.93
N LEU A 293 20.76 -13.87 -7.82
CA LEU A 293 21.42 -12.55 -7.85
C LEU A 293 22.79 -12.60 -8.54
N ASP A 294 23.50 -13.73 -8.52
CA ASP A 294 24.72 -13.91 -9.31
C ASP A 294 24.42 -13.97 -10.81
N ARG A 295 23.34 -14.66 -11.21
CA ARG A 295 22.88 -14.68 -12.61
C ARG A 295 22.43 -13.29 -13.05
N ALA A 296 21.69 -12.59 -12.20
CA ALA A 296 21.24 -11.22 -12.44
C ALA A 296 22.43 -10.25 -12.57
N ALA A 297 23.46 -10.37 -11.73
CA ALA A 297 24.67 -9.55 -11.82
C ALA A 297 25.41 -9.75 -13.16
N ARG A 298 25.53 -11.00 -13.63
CA ARG A 298 26.08 -11.28 -14.96
C ARG A 298 25.22 -10.70 -16.08
N TRP A 299 23.89 -10.76 -15.95
CA TRP A 299 22.98 -10.11 -16.90
C TRP A 299 23.20 -8.59 -16.94
N ALA A 300 23.27 -7.93 -15.77
CA ALA A 300 23.49 -6.49 -15.68
C ALA A 300 24.79 -6.03 -16.35
N GLN A 301 25.88 -6.79 -16.18
CA GLN A 301 27.15 -6.51 -16.86
C GLN A 301 27.02 -6.56 -18.38
N ARG A 302 26.27 -7.53 -18.92
CA ARG A 302 26.08 -7.68 -20.37
C ARG A 302 25.09 -6.67 -20.95
N SER A 303 24.06 -6.31 -20.19
CA SER A 303 23.01 -5.40 -20.64
C SER A 303 23.33 -3.93 -20.40
N GLY A 304 24.37 -3.62 -19.61
CA GLY A 304 24.65 -2.27 -19.16
C GLY A 304 23.60 -1.74 -18.18
N TRP A 305 22.91 -2.62 -17.45
CA TRP A 305 21.82 -2.23 -16.55
C TRP A 305 22.32 -1.25 -15.47
N GLN A 306 21.53 -0.21 -15.27
CA GLN A 306 21.64 0.73 -14.16
C GLN A 306 20.24 0.89 -13.53
N PRO A 307 20.16 1.02 -12.19
CA PRO A 307 18.90 1.18 -11.46
C PRO A 307 18.21 2.51 -11.71
#